data_AF-A0A2S7WC85-F1
#
_entry.id   AF-A0A2S7WC85-F1
#
_cell.length_a   1.000
_cell.length_b   1.000
_cell.length_c   1.000
_cell.angle_alpha   90.00
_cell.angle_beta   90.00
_cell.angle_gamma   90.00
#
_symmetry.space_group_name_H-M   'P 1'
#
loop_
_entity.id
_entity.type
_entity.pdbx_description
1 polymer ?
#
loop_
_entity_poly.entity_id
_entity_poly.type
_entity_poly.pdbx_seq_one_letter_code
_entity_poly.pdbx_strand_id
1 'polypeptide(L)'
;MKIITFLCIQFFLISNLVVAQVPSWKVDENTYQYSMTFLAKLNANGKQLVSANDKVAAFFGNTCRGVSGLTYVASKNNYYAYLTVFSNTQGEVIKFKLYDSTNDKVIEVSKQISFNVNEHKGNLFQSYSIAEPTLNNKAEVLTFDFMNIKTVSSSINNGKISINIYDINDLTLLKPIFNVSKGAKLLKNRVLQKSGENTVNFTSEILYEVLSEDESSLNNYIVFVQKVPTPTLFYKKDAVCYARGAIKVVSNKEGKTVTINKNGKVIFTKKIINGEATFTDLEVDSYIVSIDSEVKLINIDLKTK
;
A
#
# COMPACT_ATOMS: atom_id res chain seq x y z
N MET A 1 -78.21 -43.68 18.51
CA MET A 1 -76.80 -44.09 18.68
C MET A 1 -76.23 -44.39 17.30
N LYS A 2 -75.44 -43.47 16.72
CA LYS A 2 -74.66 -43.70 15.48
C LYS A 2 -73.28 -43.07 15.68
N ILE A 3 -72.28 -43.93 15.74
CA ILE A 3 -70.85 -43.62 15.78
C ILE A 3 -70.38 -43.66 14.32
N ILE A 4 -69.76 -42.59 13.83
CA ILE A 4 -68.99 -42.65 12.58
C ILE A 4 -67.65 -41.96 12.84
N THR A 5 -66.62 -42.77 12.64
CA THR A 5 -65.20 -42.61 12.93
C THR A 5 -64.55 -41.60 11.98
N PHE A 6 -63.73 -40.68 12.51
CA PHE A 6 -62.91 -39.77 11.72
C PHE A 6 -61.49 -40.35 11.58
N LEU A 7 -61.11 -40.71 10.35
CA LEU A 7 -59.77 -41.20 10.02
C LEU A 7 -58.87 -39.99 9.72
N CYS A 8 -57.93 -39.71 10.63
CA CYS A 8 -56.96 -38.63 10.46
C CYS A 8 -55.66 -39.22 9.90
N ILE A 9 -55.36 -38.97 8.62
CA ILE A 9 -54.09 -39.35 7.99
C ILE A 9 -53.10 -38.23 8.25
N GLN A 10 -52.08 -38.51 9.07
CA GLN A 10 -51.02 -37.56 9.41
C GLN A 10 -49.86 -37.73 8.42
N PHE A 11 -49.68 -36.73 7.54
CA PHE A 11 -48.60 -36.67 6.56
C PHE A 11 -47.34 -36.13 7.25
N PHE A 12 -46.40 -37.01 7.58
CA PHE A 12 -45.08 -36.63 8.12
C PHE A 12 -44.22 -36.06 6.99
N LEU A 13 -44.12 -34.73 6.93
CA LEU A 13 -43.13 -34.01 6.12
C LEU A 13 -41.75 -34.18 6.75
N ILE A 14 -40.99 -35.17 6.26
CA ILE A 14 -39.56 -35.31 6.59
C ILE A 14 -38.80 -34.25 5.80
N SER A 15 -38.50 -33.13 6.43
CA SER A 15 -37.55 -32.15 5.88
C SER A 15 -36.14 -32.76 5.95
N ASN A 16 -35.62 -33.24 4.83
CA ASN A 16 -34.21 -33.59 4.70
C ASN A 16 -33.38 -32.30 4.81
N LEU A 17 -32.94 -31.95 6.01
CA LEU A 17 -31.82 -31.04 6.19
C LEU A 17 -30.59 -31.77 5.66
N VAL A 18 -30.21 -31.49 4.41
CA VAL A 18 -28.91 -31.87 3.88
C VAL A 18 -27.89 -30.96 4.57
N VAL A 19 -27.45 -31.38 5.75
CA VAL A 19 -26.20 -30.88 6.34
C VAL A 19 -25.10 -31.27 5.37
N ALA A 20 -24.23 -30.34 4.98
CA ALA A 20 -23.11 -30.76 4.16
C ALA A 20 -22.30 -31.76 5.00
N GLN A 21 -21.79 -32.79 4.37
CA GLN A 21 -20.92 -33.73 5.05
C GLN A 21 -19.50 -33.33 4.77
N VAL A 22 -18.63 -33.45 5.78
CA VAL A 22 -17.18 -33.32 5.63
C VAL A 22 -16.78 -34.09 4.37
N PRO A 23 -16.18 -33.44 3.36
CA PRO A 23 -15.95 -34.08 2.08
C PRO A 23 -15.05 -35.31 2.24
N SER A 24 -15.50 -36.43 1.66
CA SER A 24 -14.75 -37.69 1.62
C SER A 24 -13.72 -37.71 0.49
N TRP A 25 -12.99 -36.61 0.31
CA TRP A 25 -11.95 -36.52 -0.72
C TRP A 25 -10.79 -37.44 -0.38
N LYS A 26 -10.40 -38.27 -1.35
CA LYS A 26 -9.29 -39.22 -1.23
C LYS A 26 -8.58 -39.32 -2.58
N VAL A 27 -7.26 -39.46 -2.53
CA VAL A 27 -6.42 -39.78 -3.69
C VAL A 27 -5.81 -41.18 -3.50
N ASP A 28 -5.73 -41.95 -4.57
CA ASP A 28 -4.94 -43.19 -4.62
C ASP A 28 -3.61 -42.89 -5.33
N GLU A 29 -2.60 -42.54 -4.53
CA GLU A 29 -1.32 -42.04 -5.00
C GLU A 29 -0.57 -43.05 -5.87
N ASN A 30 -0.78 -44.36 -5.63
CA ASN A 30 -0.10 -45.45 -6.35
C ASN A 30 -0.52 -45.56 -7.82
N THR A 31 -1.58 -44.86 -8.22
CA THR A 31 -2.08 -44.85 -9.61
C THR A 31 -1.41 -43.79 -10.47
N TYR A 32 -0.47 -43.01 -9.90
CA TYR A 32 0.19 -41.90 -10.57
C TYR A 32 1.71 -42.00 -10.51
N GLN A 33 2.36 -41.62 -11.60
CA GLN A 33 3.81 -41.61 -11.73
C GLN A 33 4.45 -40.24 -11.48
N TYR A 34 3.68 -39.15 -11.51
CA TYR A 34 4.18 -37.79 -11.33
C TYR A 34 3.46 -37.05 -10.20
N SER A 35 4.17 -36.09 -9.60
CA SER A 35 3.61 -35.20 -8.59
C SER A 35 3.98 -33.74 -8.83
N MET A 36 3.18 -32.85 -8.24
CA MET A 36 3.39 -31.41 -8.13
C MET A 36 3.04 -31.01 -6.69
N THR A 37 3.79 -30.09 -6.10
CA THR A 37 3.60 -29.71 -4.70
C THR A 37 3.31 -28.23 -4.53
N PHE A 38 2.55 -27.91 -3.49
CA PHE A 38 2.14 -26.56 -3.16
C PHE A 38 2.36 -26.28 -1.68
N LEU A 39 2.85 -25.08 -1.39
CA LEU A 39 2.72 -24.45 -0.08
C LEU A 39 1.76 -23.28 -0.25
N ALA A 40 0.51 -23.48 0.18
CA ALA A 40 -0.61 -22.61 -0.18
C ALA A 40 -1.30 -21.98 1.02
N LYS A 41 -1.85 -20.77 0.82
CA LYS A 41 -2.86 -20.19 1.69
C LYS A 41 -4.24 -20.35 1.04
N LEU A 42 -5.22 -20.63 1.88
CA LEU A 42 -6.59 -20.88 1.45
C LEU A 42 -7.47 -19.70 1.83
N ASN A 43 -8.25 -19.19 0.88
CA ASN A 43 -9.17 -18.08 1.10
C ASN A 43 -10.56 -18.41 0.55
N ALA A 44 -11.58 -18.25 1.38
CA ALA A 44 -12.97 -18.51 1.04
C ALA A 44 -13.81 -17.29 1.39
N ASN A 45 -14.61 -16.81 0.44
CA ASN A 45 -15.46 -15.63 0.59
C ASN A 45 -14.67 -14.38 1.06
N GLY A 46 -13.42 -14.23 0.59
CA GLY A 46 -12.52 -13.13 0.95
C GLY A 46 -11.94 -13.19 2.37
N LYS A 47 -12.14 -14.31 3.09
CA LYS A 47 -11.54 -14.55 4.40
C LYS A 47 -10.61 -15.75 4.35
N GLN A 48 -9.44 -15.60 4.99
CA GLN A 48 -8.49 -16.70 5.10
C GLN A 48 -9.09 -17.83 5.95
N LEU A 49 -9.00 -19.06 5.45
CA LEU A 49 -9.30 -20.28 6.20
C LEU A 49 -8.16 -20.58 7.17
N VAL A 50 -8.51 -20.86 8.42
CA VAL A 50 -7.57 -20.99 9.55
C VAL A 50 -7.99 -22.07 10.55
N SER A 51 -9.07 -22.80 10.30
CA SER A 51 -9.51 -23.90 11.15
C SER A 51 -8.70 -25.16 10.82
N ALA A 52 -8.38 -25.95 11.84
CA ALA A 52 -7.69 -27.24 11.69
C ALA A 52 -8.48 -28.25 10.84
N ASN A 53 -9.80 -28.06 10.72
CA ASN A 53 -10.69 -28.91 9.92
C ASN A 53 -10.90 -28.40 8.48
N ASP A 54 -10.37 -27.22 8.13
CA ASP A 54 -10.44 -26.70 6.77
C ASP A 54 -9.55 -27.54 5.84
N LYS A 55 -9.98 -27.71 4.60
CA LYS A 55 -9.27 -28.54 3.62
C LYS A 55 -9.22 -27.90 2.24
N VAL A 56 -8.24 -28.33 1.45
CA VAL A 56 -8.18 -28.12 0.01
C VAL A 56 -8.06 -29.46 -0.69
N ALA A 57 -8.72 -29.59 -1.84
CA ALA A 57 -8.50 -30.71 -2.75
C ALA A 57 -8.31 -30.23 -4.18
N ALA A 58 -7.43 -30.93 -4.90
CA ALA A 58 -7.13 -30.73 -6.31
C ALA A 58 -7.85 -31.80 -7.14
N PHE A 59 -8.39 -31.41 -8.29
CA PHE A 59 -9.18 -32.28 -9.16
C PHE A 59 -8.74 -32.17 -10.62
N PHE A 60 -8.77 -33.30 -11.31
CA PHE A 60 -8.85 -33.37 -12.77
C PHE A 60 -10.20 -34.00 -13.15
N GLY A 61 -11.07 -33.20 -13.78
CA GLY A 61 -12.48 -33.57 -13.94
C GLY A 61 -13.15 -33.80 -12.58
N ASN A 62 -13.67 -35.01 -12.36
CA ASN A 62 -14.28 -35.42 -11.08
C ASN A 62 -13.33 -36.24 -10.19
N THR A 63 -12.10 -36.49 -10.64
CA THR A 63 -11.16 -37.33 -9.88
C THR A 63 -10.31 -36.46 -8.96
N CYS A 64 -10.35 -36.74 -7.65
CA CYS A 64 -9.46 -36.10 -6.69
C CYS A 64 -8.03 -36.57 -6.94
N ARG A 65 -7.13 -35.60 -7.15
CA ARG A 65 -5.71 -35.80 -7.43
C ARG A 65 -4.81 -35.39 -6.27
N GLY A 66 -5.38 -34.87 -5.19
CA GLY A 66 -4.65 -34.44 -4.01
C GLY A 66 -5.59 -33.82 -3.00
N VAL A 67 -5.31 -34.01 -1.72
CA VAL A 67 -6.08 -33.41 -0.63
C VAL A 67 -5.13 -33.06 0.51
N SER A 68 -5.35 -31.93 1.17
CA SER A 68 -4.55 -31.51 2.32
C SER A 68 -5.39 -30.67 3.28
N GLY A 69 -5.04 -30.74 4.57
CA GLY A 69 -5.57 -29.87 5.61
C GLY A 69 -4.67 -28.64 5.84
N LEU A 70 -5.03 -27.83 6.83
CA LEU A 70 -4.20 -26.69 7.25
C LEU A 70 -3.26 -27.06 8.39
N THR A 71 -2.00 -26.66 8.25
CA THR A 71 -0.97 -26.75 9.30
C THR A 71 -0.59 -25.35 9.76
N TYR A 72 -0.60 -25.13 11.07
CA TYR A 72 -0.14 -23.87 11.67
C TYR A 72 1.39 -23.81 11.70
N VAL A 73 1.96 -22.71 11.21
CA VAL A 73 3.40 -22.44 11.20
C VAL A 73 3.69 -21.26 12.13
N ALA A 74 4.19 -21.56 13.33
CA ALA A 74 4.40 -20.58 14.40
C ALA A 74 5.35 -19.43 14.01
N SER A 75 6.41 -19.71 13.24
CA SER A 75 7.37 -18.70 12.79
C SER A 75 6.77 -17.63 11.86
N LYS A 76 5.59 -17.92 11.28
CA LYS A 76 4.82 -16.99 10.44
C LYS A 76 3.52 -16.54 11.09
N ASN A 77 3.15 -17.11 12.25
CA ASN A 77 1.85 -16.95 12.88
C ASN A 77 0.71 -17.11 11.86
N ASN A 78 0.76 -18.19 11.07
CA ASN A 78 -0.14 -18.37 9.93
C ASN A 78 -0.37 -19.86 9.60
N TYR A 79 -1.44 -20.16 8.86
CA TYR A 79 -1.83 -21.51 8.44
C TYR A 79 -1.54 -21.72 6.95
N TYR A 80 -1.03 -22.91 6.63
CA TYR A 80 -0.66 -23.30 5.28
C TYR A 80 -1.15 -24.71 4.95
N ALA A 81 -1.58 -24.92 3.70
CA ALA A 81 -1.81 -26.24 3.15
C ALA A 81 -0.52 -26.71 2.43
N TYR A 82 -0.03 -27.87 2.84
CA TYR A 82 1.05 -28.58 2.16
C TYR A 82 0.39 -29.62 1.26
N LEU A 83 0.08 -29.23 0.02
CA LEU A 83 -0.70 -30.03 -0.91
C LEU A 83 0.21 -30.71 -1.92
N THR A 84 0.10 -32.03 -2.04
CA THR A 84 0.67 -32.81 -3.15
C THR A 84 -0.44 -33.17 -4.11
N VAL A 85 -0.24 -32.90 -5.39
CA VAL A 85 -1.15 -33.23 -6.48
C VAL A 85 -0.46 -34.25 -7.37
N PHE A 86 -1.19 -35.27 -7.80
CA PHE A 86 -0.67 -36.38 -8.59
C PHE A 86 -1.29 -36.42 -10.00
N SER A 87 -0.50 -36.82 -10.99
CA SER A 87 -0.99 -37.02 -12.37
C SER A 87 -0.08 -37.99 -13.13
N ASN A 88 -0.55 -38.46 -14.29
CA ASN A 88 0.22 -39.22 -15.27
C ASN A 88 0.58 -38.40 -16.52
N THR A 89 0.05 -37.18 -16.64
CA THR A 89 0.09 -36.39 -17.88
C THR A 89 0.49 -34.95 -17.59
N GLN A 90 1.50 -34.45 -18.31
CA GLN A 90 1.88 -33.04 -18.23
C GLN A 90 0.82 -32.14 -18.88
N GLY A 91 0.57 -30.98 -18.26
CA GLY A 91 -0.33 -29.96 -18.78
C GLY A 91 -1.80 -30.16 -18.40
N GLU A 92 -2.16 -31.25 -17.70
CA GLU A 92 -3.53 -31.45 -17.19
C GLU A 92 -3.99 -30.25 -16.37
N VAL A 93 -5.21 -29.77 -16.65
CA VAL A 93 -5.75 -28.60 -15.97
C VAL A 93 -6.35 -29.02 -14.64
N ILE A 94 -5.69 -28.60 -13.56
CA ILE A 94 -6.09 -28.89 -12.18
C ILE A 94 -7.03 -27.78 -11.68
N LYS A 95 -8.15 -28.20 -11.09
CA LYS A 95 -9.11 -27.34 -10.39
C LYS A 95 -9.03 -27.56 -8.89
N PHE A 96 -9.31 -26.54 -8.10
CA PHE A 96 -9.31 -26.65 -6.64
C PHE A 96 -10.71 -26.54 -6.06
N LYS A 97 -10.96 -27.27 -4.97
CA LYS A 97 -12.10 -27.07 -4.08
C LYS A 97 -11.60 -26.83 -2.67
N LEU A 98 -12.23 -25.89 -1.96
CA LEU A 98 -12.00 -25.62 -0.55
C LEU A 98 -13.15 -26.19 0.26
N TYR A 99 -12.85 -26.70 1.45
CA TYR A 99 -13.83 -27.01 2.48
C TYR A 99 -13.64 -26.02 3.63
N ASP A 100 -14.64 -25.17 3.81
CA ASP A 100 -14.77 -24.29 4.98
C ASP A 100 -15.54 -25.07 6.05
N SER A 101 -14.81 -25.53 7.07
CA SER A 101 -15.36 -26.33 8.16
C SER A 101 -16.23 -25.52 9.12
N THR A 102 -16.06 -24.19 9.16
CA THR A 102 -16.84 -23.31 10.04
C THR A 102 -18.26 -23.16 9.52
N ASN A 103 -18.40 -23.01 8.21
CA ASN A 103 -19.70 -22.87 7.54
C ASN A 103 -20.20 -24.17 6.91
N ASP A 104 -19.44 -25.26 7.06
CA ASP A 104 -19.72 -26.56 6.48
C ASP A 104 -20.05 -26.47 4.98
N LYS A 105 -19.13 -25.86 4.22
CA LYS A 105 -19.37 -25.55 2.80
C LYS A 105 -18.19 -25.95 1.92
N VAL A 106 -18.50 -26.58 0.80
CA VAL A 106 -17.55 -26.78 -0.30
C VAL A 106 -17.65 -25.62 -1.28
N ILE A 107 -16.49 -25.06 -1.63
CA ILE A 107 -16.37 -23.89 -2.50
C ILE A 107 -15.46 -24.27 -3.65
N GLU A 108 -15.97 -24.13 -4.88
CA GLU A 108 -15.14 -24.31 -6.08
C GLU A 108 -14.30 -23.06 -6.33
N VAL A 109 -13.04 -23.25 -6.68
CA VAL A 109 -12.10 -22.15 -6.92
C VAL A 109 -11.97 -21.95 -8.43
N SER A 110 -12.20 -20.72 -8.88
CA SER A 110 -12.19 -20.36 -10.30
C SER A 110 -10.79 -20.43 -10.91
N LYS A 111 -9.74 -20.20 -10.10
CA LYS A 111 -8.33 -20.29 -10.50
C LYS A 111 -7.94 -21.74 -10.78
N GLN A 112 -7.34 -21.95 -11.95
CA GLN A 112 -6.88 -23.26 -12.42
C GLN A 112 -5.37 -23.20 -12.68
N ILE A 113 -4.74 -24.37 -12.75
CA ILE A 113 -3.30 -24.47 -13.03
C ILE A 113 -3.01 -25.70 -13.91
N SER A 114 -2.10 -25.56 -14.89
CA SER A 114 -1.55 -26.74 -15.58
C SER A 114 -0.62 -27.50 -14.66
N PHE A 115 -0.79 -28.81 -14.59
CA PHE A 115 0.11 -29.72 -13.91
C PHE A 115 1.47 -29.77 -14.61
N ASN A 116 2.55 -29.53 -13.86
CA ASN A 116 3.92 -29.72 -14.34
C ASN A 116 4.64 -30.72 -13.43
N VAL A 117 5.32 -31.69 -14.04
CA VAL A 117 6.01 -32.76 -13.33
C VAL A 117 7.08 -32.17 -12.40
N ASN A 118 7.06 -32.59 -11.13
CA ASN A 118 7.99 -32.21 -10.06
C ASN A 118 8.03 -30.70 -9.75
N GLU A 119 7.06 -29.92 -10.21
CA GLU A 119 7.00 -28.49 -9.91
C GLU A 119 6.59 -28.24 -8.44
N HIS A 120 7.21 -27.24 -7.82
CA HIS A 120 6.83 -26.73 -6.52
C HIS A 120 6.30 -25.29 -6.65
N LYS A 121 5.14 -25.01 -6.05
CA LYS A 121 4.51 -23.67 -6.04
C LYS A 121 4.38 -23.12 -4.62
N GLY A 122 4.83 -21.88 -4.47
CA GLY A 122 4.70 -21.11 -3.23
C GLY A 122 5.81 -21.41 -2.22
N ASN A 123 5.96 -20.54 -1.22
CA ASN A 123 6.83 -20.73 -0.08
C ASN A 123 6.28 -19.95 1.14
N LEU A 124 6.97 -20.01 2.28
CA LEU A 124 6.49 -19.38 3.52
C LEU A 124 6.39 -17.84 3.45
N PHE A 125 7.00 -17.19 2.46
CA PHE A 125 6.94 -15.75 2.24
C PHE A 125 5.99 -15.37 1.09
N GLN A 126 6.05 -16.07 -0.04
CA GLN A 126 5.13 -15.94 -1.18
C GLN A 126 4.37 -17.23 -1.36
N SER A 127 3.29 -17.42 -0.59
CA SER A 127 2.51 -18.65 -0.68
C SER A 127 1.70 -18.72 -1.97
N TYR A 128 1.37 -19.92 -2.43
CA TYR A 128 0.45 -20.04 -3.55
C TYR A 128 -0.98 -19.73 -3.07
N SER A 129 -1.60 -18.69 -3.64
CA SER A 129 -2.97 -18.33 -3.29
C SER A 129 -3.98 -19.22 -4.02
N ILE A 130 -4.72 -20.01 -3.24
CA ILE A 130 -5.91 -20.76 -3.64
C ILE A 130 -7.11 -20.05 -2.98
N ALA A 131 -7.76 -19.18 -3.74
CA ALA A 131 -8.74 -18.25 -3.21
C ALA A 131 -9.98 -18.12 -4.10
N GLU A 132 -11.15 -18.09 -3.47
CA GLU A 132 -12.40 -17.70 -4.12
C GLU A 132 -13.14 -16.65 -3.26
N PRO A 133 -13.41 -15.44 -3.79
CA PRO A 133 -12.97 -14.93 -5.09
C PRO A 133 -11.45 -14.81 -5.20
N THR A 134 -10.95 -14.68 -6.44
CA THR A 134 -9.53 -14.46 -6.70
C THR A 134 -9.05 -13.16 -6.04
N LEU A 135 -7.97 -13.26 -5.27
CA LEU A 135 -7.34 -12.10 -4.61
C LEU A 135 -6.53 -11.25 -5.60
N ASN A 136 -6.29 -10.00 -5.26
CA ASN A 136 -5.58 -9.07 -6.12
C ASN A 136 -4.09 -9.44 -6.27
N ASN A 137 -3.59 -9.44 -7.50
CA ASN A 137 -2.20 -9.76 -7.83
C ASN A 137 -1.33 -8.54 -8.13
N LYS A 138 -1.85 -7.32 -7.96
CA LYS A 138 -1.08 -6.09 -8.15
C LYS A 138 -0.26 -5.78 -6.91
N ALA A 139 0.98 -5.36 -7.15
CA ALA A 139 1.96 -5.04 -6.14
C ALA A 139 2.51 -3.63 -6.39
N GLU A 140 1.64 -2.63 -6.40
CA GLU A 140 2.00 -1.25 -6.75
C GLU A 140 1.94 -0.32 -5.54
N VAL A 141 2.86 0.64 -5.47
CA VAL A 141 2.69 1.83 -4.64
C VAL A 141 1.86 2.83 -5.43
N LEU A 142 0.71 3.23 -4.88
CA LEU A 142 -0.21 4.20 -5.48
C LEU A 142 0.12 5.63 -5.05
N THR A 143 0.45 5.81 -3.78
CA THR A 143 0.91 7.09 -3.23
C THR A 143 2.01 6.87 -2.21
N PHE A 144 2.92 7.83 -2.10
CA PHE A 144 3.97 7.86 -1.07
C PHE A 144 4.32 9.32 -0.76
N ASP A 145 4.22 9.67 0.51
CA ASP A 145 4.47 11.01 1.05
C ASP A 145 4.89 10.89 2.54
N PHE A 146 4.91 11.99 3.28
CA PHE A 146 5.28 12.04 4.68
C PHE A 146 4.23 12.79 5.50
N MET A 147 3.93 12.27 6.70
CA MET A 147 3.01 12.91 7.63
C MET A 147 3.54 14.27 8.08
N ASN A 148 2.69 15.31 8.02
CA ASN A 148 2.99 16.67 8.46
C ASN A 148 4.18 17.35 7.74
N ILE A 149 4.56 16.84 6.57
CA ILE A 149 5.59 17.46 5.72
C ILE A 149 4.92 17.97 4.46
N LYS A 150 5.22 19.23 4.11
CA LYS A 150 4.80 19.77 2.82
C LYS A 150 5.77 19.29 1.74
N THR A 151 5.31 18.35 0.93
CA THR A 151 6.04 17.88 -0.25
C THR A 151 5.97 18.92 -1.38
N VAL A 152 7.11 19.18 -2.00
CA VAL A 152 7.23 20.10 -3.15
C VAL A 152 6.86 19.40 -4.44
N SER A 153 7.33 18.16 -4.62
CA SER A 153 6.96 17.29 -5.72
C SER A 153 7.18 15.84 -5.35
N SER A 154 6.32 14.94 -5.82
CA SER A 154 6.48 13.49 -5.70
C SER A 154 6.23 12.83 -7.05
N SER A 155 6.98 11.78 -7.36
CA SER A 155 6.78 10.98 -8.56
C SER A 155 7.07 9.51 -8.28
N ILE A 156 6.28 8.63 -8.89
CA ILE A 156 6.44 7.17 -8.81
C ILE A 156 6.61 6.68 -10.24
N ASN A 157 7.80 6.22 -10.59
CA ASN A 157 8.14 5.78 -11.94
C ASN A 157 9.03 4.54 -11.88
N ASN A 158 8.59 3.44 -12.50
CA ASN A 158 9.37 2.23 -12.72
C ASN A 158 10.15 1.73 -11.48
N GLY A 159 9.46 1.58 -10.34
CA GLY A 159 10.10 1.13 -9.09
C GLY A 159 10.98 2.18 -8.39
N LYS A 160 10.94 3.44 -8.82
CA LYS A 160 11.58 4.56 -8.11
C LYS A 160 10.53 5.56 -7.65
N ILE A 161 10.67 6.00 -6.40
CA ILE A 161 9.85 7.04 -5.78
C ILE A 161 10.77 8.21 -5.45
N SER A 162 10.59 9.33 -6.15
CA SER A 162 11.42 10.54 -5.96
C SER A 162 10.58 11.64 -5.32
N ILE A 163 10.99 12.12 -4.15
CA ILE A 163 10.26 13.14 -3.38
C ILE A 163 11.19 14.31 -3.10
N ASN A 164 10.75 15.52 -3.45
CA ASN A 164 11.41 16.77 -3.08
C ASN A 164 10.65 17.40 -1.92
N ILE A 165 11.35 17.71 -0.83
CA ILE A 165 10.81 18.45 0.32
C ILE A 165 11.65 19.69 0.59
N TYR A 166 11.10 20.69 1.26
CA TYR A 166 11.87 21.86 1.63
C TYR A 166 12.98 21.54 2.64
N ASP A 167 14.10 22.25 2.53
CA ASP A 167 15.32 22.05 3.33
C ASP A 167 15.16 22.24 4.84
N ILE A 168 14.12 22.97 5.27
CA ILE A 168 13.70 23.11 6.67
C ILE A 168 13.30 21.78 7.33
N ASN A 169 12.91 20.77 6.55
CA ASN A 169 12.46 19.49 7.10
C ASN A 169 13.65 18.57 7.41
N ASP A 170 13.64 17.89 8.55
CA ASP A 170 14.68 16.92 8.90
C ASP A 170 14.43 15.55 8.23
N LEU A 171 15.41 15.04 7.47
CA LEU A 171 15.31 13.75 6.80
C LEU A 171 15.45 12.56 7.75
N THR A 172 16.00 12.76 8.94
CA THR A 172 16.27 11.68 9.89
C THR A 172 15.01 11.20 10.62
N LEU A 173 13.96 12.04 10.62
CA LEU A 173 12.75 11.85 11.42
C LEU A 173 11.46 11.94 10.59
N LEU A 174 11.43 11.32 9.41
CA LEU A 174 10.23 11.34 8.56
C LEU A 174 9.31 10.15 8.84
N LYS A 175 8.01 10.38 8.75
CA LYS A 175 6.98 9.36 8.96
C LYS A 175 6.23 9.09 7.63
N PRO A 176 6.53 7.99 6.92
CA PRO A 176 5.94 7.71 5.62
C PRO A 176 4.42 7.54 5.67
N ILE A 177 3.72 8.12 4.70
CA ILE A 177 2.31 7.92 4.42
C ILE A 177 2.21 7.35 3.01
N PHE A 178 1.61 6.19 2.87
CA PHE A 178 1.52 5.51 1.58
C PHE A 178 0.20 4.77 1.43
N ASN A 179 -0.21 4.61 0.18
CA ASN A 179 -1.25 3.69 -0.26
C ASN A 179 -0.64 2.72 -1.28
N VAL A 180 -1.01 1.45 -1.17
CA VAL A 180 -0.61 0.39 -2.11
C VAL A 180 -1.84 -0.20 -2.78
N SER A 181 -1.65 -1.06 -3.79
CA SER A 181 -2.74 -1.83 -4.39
C SER A 181 -3.62 -2.51 -3.34
N LYS A 182 -4.92 -2.68 -3.64
CA LYS A 182 -5.88 -3.28 -2.71
C LYS A 182 -5.35 -4.62 -2.16
N GLY A 183 -5.31 -4.74 -0.83
CA GLY A 183 -4.87 -5.95 -0.12
C GLY A 183 -3.35 -6.21 -0.14
N ALA A 184 -2.58 -5.45 -0.92
CA ALA A 184 -1.13 -5.53 -0.94
C ALA A 184 -0.52 -4.99 0.36
N LYS A 185 0.74 -5.36 0.61
CA LYS A 185 1.50 -5.02 1.82
C LYS A 185 2.82 -4.36 1.45
N LEU A 186 3.11 -3.21 2.06
CA LEU A 186 4.44 -2.60 1.98
C LEU A 186 5.34 -3.21 3.05
N LEU A 187 6.54 -3.63 2.67
CA LEU A 187 7.53 -4.25 3.51
C LEU A 187 8.86 -3.49 3.42
N LYS A 188 9.63 -3.53 4.50
CA LYS A 188 11.04 -3.11 4.52
C LYS A 188 11.83 -4.24 5.14
N ASN A 189 12.79 -4.81 4.41
CA ASN A 189 13.54 -6.00 4.84
C ASN A 189 12.62 -7.14 5.28
N ARG A 190 11.57 -7.43 4.48
CA ARG A 190 10.50 -8.40 4.80
C ARG A 190 9.62 -8.10 6.02
N VAL A 191 9.82 -6.95 6.70
CA VAL A 191 9.00 -6.54 7.84
C VAL A 191 7.87 -5.64 7.38
N LEU A 192 6.64 -5.96 7.76
CA LEU A 192 5.44 -5.18 7.43
C LEU A 192 5.57 -3.75 7.93
N GLN A 193 5.32 -2.80 7.02
CA GLN A 193 5.28 -1.38 7.30
C GLN A 193 3.84 -0.93 7.39
N LYS A 194 3.57 0.02 8.28
CA LYS A 194 2.27 0.64 8.42
C LYS A 194 2.37 2.14 8.18
N SER A 195 1.46 2.62 7.34
CA SER A 195 1.36 4.02 6.94
C SER A 195 1.16 4.89 8.18
N GLY A 196 2.03 5.89 8.36
CA GLY A 196 1.91 6.85 9.45
C GLY A 196 2.30 6.34 10.84
N GLU A 197 2.89 5.16 11.00
CA GLU A 197 3.28 4.66 12.32
C GLU A 197 4.75 4.92 12.66
N ASN A 198 5.67 4.46 11.82
CA ASN A 198 7.09 4.46 12.11
C ASN A 198 7.81 5.72 11.59
N THR A 199 8.80 6.17 12.36
CA THR A 199 9.76 7.18 11.92
C THR A 199 10.94 6.49 11.23
N VAL A 200 11.38 7.04 10.10
CA VAL A 200 12.42 6.48 9.24
C VAL A 200 13.38 7.59 8.80
N ASN A 201 14.67 7.27 8.80
CA ASN A 201 15.72 8.12 8.27
C ASN A 201 15.83 7.94 6.74
N PHE A 202 15.68 9.03 5.98
CA PHE A 202 15.80 9.11 4.53
C PHE A 202 17.01 9.93 4.06
N THR A 203 18.07 10.05 4.87
CA THR A 203 19.35 10.63 4.42
C THR A 203 20.03 9.78 3.34
N SER A 204 19.59 8.54 3.16
CA SER A 204 19.98 7.64 2.08
C SER A 204 18.74 7.04 1.41
N GLU A 205 18.91 6.46 0.23
CA GLU A 205 17.85 5.71 -0.44
C GLU A 205 17.37 4.54 0.43
N ILE A 206 16.06 4.27 0.40
CA ILE A 206 15.43 3.17 1.12
C ILE A 206 14.74 2.23 0.14
N LEU A 207 15.07 0.93 0.22
CA LEU A 207 14.38 -0.11 -0.50
C LEU A 207 13.14 -0.58 0.28
N TYR A 208 11.99 -0.48 -0.36
CA TYR A 208 10.75 -1.11 0.05
C TYR A 208 10.36 -2.22 -0.94
N GLU A 209 9.52 -3.13 -0.47
CA GLU A 209 8.99 -4.22 -1.25
C GLU A 209 7.46 -4.19 -1.11
N VAL A 210 6.72 -4.25 -2.21
CA VAL A 210 5.26 -4.40 -2.19
C VAL A 210 4.93 -5.84 -2.55
N LEU A 211 4.27 -6.54 -1.64
CA LEU A 211 3.76 -7.91 -1.85
C LEU A 211 2.27 -7.83 -2.17
N SER A 212 1.82 -8.42 -3.27
CA SER A 212 0.39 -8.45 -3.65
C SER A 212 -0.46 -9.17 -2.60
N GLU A 213 -1.79 -8.94 -2.64
CA GLU A 213 -2.74 -9.59 -1.74
C GLU A 213 -2.70 -11.12 -1.86
N ASP A 214 -2.58 -11.63 -3.08
CA ASP A 214 -2.46 -13.06 -3.39
C ASP A 214 -1.02 -13.62 -3.24
N GLU A 215 -0.09 -12.78 -2.81
CA GLU A 215 1.33 -13.07 -2.60
C GLU A 215 2.11 -13.53 -3.86
N SER A 216 1.51 -13.48 -5.05
CA SER A 216 2.15 -13.92 -6.30
C SER A 216 3.17 -12.94 -6.84
N SER A 217 3.02 -11.65 -6.54
CA SER A 217 3.81 -10.56 -7.11
C SER A 217 4.55 -9.83 -5.99
N LEU A 218 5.85 -9.60 -6.18
CA LEU A 218 6.69 -8.83 -5.29
C LEU A 218 7.47 -7.80 -6.11
N ASN A 219 7.15 -6.52 -5.91
CA ASN A 219 7.81 -5.42 -6.62
C ASN A 219 8.66 -4.59 -5.66
N ASN A 220 9.83 -4.18 -6.15
CA ASN A 220 10.77 -3.36 -5.38
C ASN A 220 10.58 -1.88 -5.71
N TYR A 221 10.66 -1.04 -4.67
CA TYR A 221 10.58 0.41 -4.76
C TYR A 221 11.74 1.06 -4.03
N ILE A 222 12.56 1.82 -4.75
CA ILE A 222 13.63 2.65 -4.16
C ILE A 222 13.05 4.04 -3.92
N VAL A 223 13.01 4.44 -2.64
CA VAL A 223 12.57 5.78 -2.23
C VAL A 223 13.80 6.67 -2.07
N PHE A 224 13.82 7.77 -2.83
CA PHE A 224 14.83 8.81 -2.80
C PHE A 224 14.18 10.14 -2.39
N VAL A 225 14.71 10.76 -1.33
CA VAL A 225 14.22 12.04 -0.82
C VAL A 225 15.31 13.08 -0.96
N GLN A 226 15.00 14.19 -1.61
CA GLN A 226 15.92 15.31 -1.80
C GLN A 226 15.36 16.57 -1.15
N LYS A 227 16.26 17.35 -0.53
CA LYS A 227 15.95 18.69 -0.04
C LYS A 227 16.06 19.71 -1.16
N VAL A 228 15.09 20.60 -1.25
CA VAL A 228 15.12 21.80 -2.09
C VAL A 228 15.06 23.06 -1.23
N PRO A 229 15.66 24.18 -1.66
CA PRO A 229 15.65 25.41 -0.87
C PRO A 229 14.24 25.89 -0.54
N THR A 230 14.02 26.30 0.72
CA THR A 230 12.77 26.98 1.09
C THR A 230 12.72 28.35 0.42
N PRO A 231 11.63 28.69 -0.31
CA PRO A 231 11.53 29.98 -0.99
C PRO A 231 11.54 31.14 0.00
N THR A 232 12.23 32.23 -0.33
CA THR A 232 12.09 33.48 0.40
C THR A 232 10.73 34.10 0.11
N LEU A 233 10.04 34.55 1.16
CA LEU A 233 8.77 35.24 1.04
C LEU A 233 8.99 36.75 1.11
N PHE A 234 8.33 37.47 0.19
CA PHE A 234 8.42 38.92 0.10
C PHE A 234 7.02 39.51 0.31
N TYR A 235 6.90 40.37 1.30
CA TYR A 235 5.69 41.09 1.65
C TYR A 235 5.90 42.58 1.43
N LYS A 236 4.84 43.26 0.99
CA LYS A 236 4.82 44.72 0.89
C LYS A 236 3.67 45.31 1.69
N LYS A 237 3.88 46.53 2.16
CA LYS A 237 2.86 47.45 2.63
C LYS A 237 2.98 48.71 1.79
N ASP A 238 1.92 49.03 1.06
CA ASP A 238 1.84 50.25 0.26
C ASP A 238 1.81 51.50 1.13
N ALA A 239 2.25 52.62 0.56
CA ALA A 239 2.20 53.90 1.23
C ALA A 239 0.76 54.43 1.27
N VAL A 240 0.47 55.26 2.25
CA VAL A 240 -0.76 56.07 2.36
C VAL A 240 -0.37 57.53 2.58
N CYS A 241 -1.33 58.45 2.52
CA CYS A 241 -1.07 59.89 2.56
C CYS A 241 -0.28 60.38 3.80
N TYR A 242 -0.31 59.63 4.91
CA TYR A 242 0.41 59.96 6.15
C TYR A 242 1.43 58.89 6.60
N ALA A 243 1.65 57.82 5.82
CA ALA A 243 2.63 56.80 6.17
C ALA A 243 3.31 56.21 4.94
N ARG A 244 4.63 56.08 5.00
CA ARG A 244 5.44 55.48 3.95
C ARG A 244 5.25 53.97 3.88
N GLY A 245 5.66 53.39 2.75
CA GLY A 245 5.58 51.96 2.49
C GLY A 245 6.62 51.16 3.27
N ALA A 246 6.47 49.84 3.25
CA ALA A 246 7.42 48.92 3.85
C ALA A 246 7.54 47.63 3.04
N ILE A 247 8.70 47.00 3.13
CA ILE A 247 8.97 45.67 2.57
C ILE A 247 9.45 44.78 3.71
N LYS A 248 8.87 43.59 3.83
CA LYS A 248 9.33 42.55 4.75
C LYS A 248 9.74 41.32 3.98
N VAL A 249 10.94 40.82 4.26
CA VAL A 249 11.49 39.60 3.68
C VAL A 249 11.55 38.55 4.77
N VAL A 250 10.97 37.39 4.53
CA VAL A 250 10.97 36.24 5.45
C VAL A 250 11.71 35.08 4.79
N SER A 251 12.76 34.58 5.45
CA SER A 251 13.64 33.55 4.90
C SER A 251 14.24 32.71 6.03
N ASN A 252 14.47 31.42 5.80
CA ASN A 252 15.22 30.56 6.73
C ASN A 252 16.75 30.75 6.64
N LYS A 253 17.21 31.62 5.73
CA LYS A 253 18.62 31.89 5.47
C LYS A 253 19.19 32.91 6.46
N GLU A 254 19.30 32.51 7.73
CA GLU A 254 19.75 33.37 8.82
C GLU A 254 21.12 34.01 8.55
N GLY A 255 21.26 35.30 8.87
CA GLY A 255 22.50 36.06 8.68
C GLY A 255 22.79 36.48 7.23
N LYS A 256 22.04 35.97 6.24
CA LYS A 256 22.15 36.41 4.84
C LYS A 256 21.68 37.85 4.68
N THR A 257 22.34 38.54 3.76
CA THR A 257 22.08 39.96 3.49
C THR A 257 20.99 40.12 2.45
N VAL A 258 19.94 40.86 2.81
CA VAL A 258 18.92 41.38 1.90
C VAL A 258 19.31 42.79 1.48
N THR A 259 19.24 43.06 0.18
CA THR A 259 19.48 44.39 -0.40
C THR A 259 18.22 44.93 -1.07
N ILE A 260 17.99 46.24 -0.93
CA ILE A 260 16.99 46.98 -1.69
C ILE A 260 17.73 47.85 -2.69
N ASN A 261 17.48 47.63 -3.97
CA ASN A 261 18.00 48.41 -5.08
C ASN A 261 16.91 49.30 -5.66
N LYS A 262 17.26 50.55 -5.98
CA LYS A 262 16.43 51.52 -6.70
C LYS A 262 17.29 52.13 -7.80
N ASN A 263 16.83 52.09 -9.05
CA ASN A 263 17.56 52.61 -10.22
C ASN A 263 19.02 52.12 -10.33
N GLY A 264 19.25 50.83 -10.07
CA GLY A 264 20.59 50.21 -10.16
C GLY A 264 21.52 50.49 -8.98
N LYS A 265 21.07 51.22 -7.94
CA LYS A 265 21.87 51.50 -6.74
C LYS A 265 21.25 50.83 -5.52
N VAL A 266 22.09 50.17 -4.71
CA VAL A 266 21.69 49.66 -3.38
C VAL A 266 21.42 50.85 -2.47
N ILE A 267 20.19 50.96 -1.97
CA ILE A 267 19.75 52.03 -1.05
C ILE A 267 19.60 51.54 0.39
N PHE A 268 19.31 50.24 0.59
CA PHE A 268 19.23 49.65 1.92
C PHE A 268 19.85 48.26 1.94
N THR A 269 20.32 47.87 3.12
CA THR A 269 20.89 46.55 3.38
C THR A 269 20.54 46.13 4.80
N LYS A 270 20.01 44.92 4.97
CA LYS A 270 19.76 44.31 6.29
C LYS A 270 20.07 42.82 6.23
N LYS A 271 20.55 42.26 7.33
CA LYS A 271 20.64 40.80 7.47
C LYS A 271 19.29 40.22 7.87
N ILE A 272 19.01 38.99 7.46
CA ILE A 272 17.95 38.16 8.05
C ILE A 272 18.34 37.90 9.51
N ILE A 273 17.48 38.36 10.43
CA ILE A 273 17.61 38.14 11.86
C ILE A 273 16.30 37.54 12.36
N ASN A 274 16.36 36.42 13.07
CA ASN A 274 15.19 35.66 13.51
C ASN A 274 14.23 35.36 12.36
N GLY A 275 14.78 35.00 11.19
CA GLY A 275 14.02 34.63 10.00
C GLY A 275 13.41 35.79 9.19
N GLU A 276 13.69 37.06 9.54
CA GLU A 276 13.17 38.20 8.77
C GLU A 276 14.12 39.39 8.62
N ALA A 277 13.86 40.20 7.59
CA ALA A 277 14.42 41.54 7.42
C ALA A 277 13.31 42.50 6.98
N THR A 278 13.09 43.57 7.74
CA THR A 278 12.03 44.56 7.48
C THR A 278 12.63 45.92 7.14
N PHE A 279 12.20 46.51 6.03
CA PHE A 279 12.56 47.84 5.54
C PHE A 279 11.34 48.73 5.61
N THR A 280 11.39 49.79 6.41
CA THR A 280 10.32 50.77 6.56
C THR A 280 10.67 52.05 5.81
N ASP A 281 9.73 52.99 5.79
CA ASP A 281 9.96 54.34 5.29
C ASP A 281 10.33 54.40 3.80
N LEU A 282 9.75 53.49 3.01
CA LEU A 282 9.91 53.46 1.55
C LEU A 282 8.94 54.41 0.86
N GLU A 283 9.44 55.12 -0.13
CA GLU A 283 8.64 56.00 -0.99
C GLU A 283 7.82 55.20 -2.00
N VAL A 284 6.89 55.88 -2.66
CA VAL A 284 6.12 55.31 -3.77
C VAL A 284 7.07 55.16 -4.96
N ASP A 285 7.52 53.93 -5.20
CA ASP A 285 8.47 53.60 -6.27
C ASP A 285 8.58 52.08 -6.48
N SER A 286 9.37 51.69 -7.48
CA SER A 286 9.75 50.31 -7.78
C SER A 286 11.09 49.97 -7.15
N TYR A 287 11.14 48.83 -6.47
CA TYR A 287 12.31 48.34 -5.76
C TYR A 287 12.68 46.92 -6.21
N ILE A 288 13.97 46.68 -6.39
CA ILE A 288 14.49 45.33 -6.61
C ILE A 288 15.04 44.83 -5.26
N VAL A 289 14.40 43.80 -4.73
CA VAL A 289 14.81 43.15 -3.48
C VAL A 289 15.60 41.90 -3.81
N SER A 290 16.80 41.77 -3.26
CA SER A 290 17.68 40.63 -3.55
C SER A 290 18.23 39.98 -2.28
N ILE A 291 18.28 38.64 -2.28
CA ILE A 291 18.92 37.79 -1.26
C ILE A 291 19.59 36.60 -1.96
N ASP A 292 20.90 36.44 -1.77
CA ASP A 292 21.73 35.52 -2.58
C ASP A 292 21.45 35.69 -4.09
N SER A 293 20.92 34.66 -4.77
CA SER A 293 20.54 34.67 -6.18
C SER A 293 19.06 34.97 -6.42
N GLU A 294 18.24 35.08 -5.37
CA GLU A 294 16.82 35.39 -5.48
C GLU A 294 16.62 36.89 -5.63
N VAL A 295 15.81 37.28 -6.63
CA VAL A 295 15.52 38.68 -6.94
C VAL A 295 14.01 38.85 -7.13
N LYS A 296 13.44 39.91 -6.55
CA LYS A 296 12.02 40.24 -6.67
C LYS A 296 11.83 41.73 -6.93
N LEU A 297 11.08 42.06 -7.98
CA LEU A 297 10.56 43.42 -8.20
C LEU A 297 9.34 43.63 -7.29
N ILE A 298 9.36 44.70 -6.51
CA ILE A 298 8.28 45.10 -5.61
C ILE A 298 7.99 46.59 -5.81
N ASN A 299 6.75 46.91 -6.15
CA ASN A 299 6.28 48.29 -6.29
C ASN A 299 5.57 48.69 -5.00
N ILE A 300 5.96 49.82 -4.41
CA ILE A 300 5.23 50.49 -3.35
C ILE A 300 4.32 51.51 -4.03
N ASP A 301 3.01 51.29 -3.92
CA ASP A 301 2.01 52.15 -4.51
C ASP A 301 1.47 53.13 -3.47
N LEU A 302 0.87 54.23 -3.91
CA LEU A 302 0.07 55.09 -3.03
C LEU A 302 -1.36 54.55 -3.00
N LYS A 303 -1.80 54.04 -1.85
CA LYS A 303 -3.21 53.69 -1.64
C LYS A 303 -3.99 54.91 -1.18
N THR A 304 -4.86 55.41 -2.04
CA THR A 304 -5.96 56.29 -1.66
C THR A 304 -7.14 55.44 -1.19
N LYS A 305 -7.92 55.96 -0.24
CA LYS A 305 -9.18 55.35 0.18
C LYS A 305 -10.15 55.20 -0.99
#